data_AF-A0A7C3IV60-F1
#
_entry.id   AF-A0A7C3IV60-F1
#
_cell.length_a   1.000
_cell.length_b   1.000
_cell.length_c   1.000
_cell.angle_alpha   90.00
_cell.angle_beta   90.00
_cell.angle_gamma   90.00
#
_symmetry.space_group_name_H-M   'P 1'
#
loop_
_entity.id
_entity.type
_entity.pdbx_description
1 polymer ?
#
loop_
_entity_poly.entity_id
_entity_poly.type
_entity_poly.pdbx_seq_one_letter_code
_entity_poly.pdbx_strand_id
1 'polypeptide(L)'
;MPPWRGGRDEGPCSAGPPLRVARALSIIETLQGAKEPAKVGHSQPSVPGSGSMMDVKFKLAPGHASDSDWMAPSRLRHLFWNVTHECNFACGVCFSNSGQRASDELTTAEATDALRRARDAGVDLVVLSGGEPFLRPDLFEILTCMARLGLTTRIASNGSCLTDDVLRRMAIEKLATSFQISVDTLDPDTYERMHGARAEMLGRALAALRLIRSHGFHTTVSTRLTPGTLPGIPALLDRAADEGWATVTVHCPLHSGRARGAWPPETDLLALLEPACEHFVRMSRHWVIETNIPWAR
;
A
#
# COMPACT_ATOMS: atom_id res chain seq x y z
N MET A 1 6.38 -30.35 -34.19
CA MET A 1 5.66 -30.00 -35.44
C MET A 1 4.16 -29.95 -35.13
N PRO A 2 3.49 -28.81 -35.37
CA PRO A 2 2.02 -28.70 -35.48
C PRO A 2 1.58 -29.18 -36.90
N PRO A 3 0.31 -29.14 -37.37
CA PRO A 3 -0.84 -28.44 -36.81
C PRO A 3 -2.21 -29.15 -36.86
N TRP A 4 -3.14 -28.56 -36.13
CA TRP A 4 -4.59 -28.71 -36.23
C TRP A 4 -5.14 -27.87 -37.41
N ARG A 5 -6.08 -28.41 -38.19
CA ARG A 5 -6.99 -27.77 -39.17
C ARG A 5 -8.37 -28.41 -38.89
N GLY A 6 -9.54 -27.78 -38.82
CA GLY A 6 -10.05 -26.47 -39.21
C GLY A 6 -11.43 -26.68 -39.88
N GLY A 7 -12.49 -26.00 -39.40
CA GLY A 7 -13.81 -25.84 -40.05
C GLY A 7 -14.96 -26.57 -39.33
N ARG A 8 -15.83 -25.87 -38.56
CA ARG A 8 -16.99 -25.01 -38.92
C ARG A 8 -18.23 -25.80 -39.36
N ASP A 9 -19.31 -25.67 -38.57
CA ASP A 9 -20.65 -25.35 -39.05
C ASP A 9 -21.44 -24.64 -37.94
N GLU A 10 -21.86 -23.41 -38.24
CA GLU A 10 -22.76 -22.58 -37.45
C GLU A 10 -24.19 -22.72 -38.01
N GLY A 11 -25.17 -22.83 -37.11
CA GLY A 11 -26.60 -22.67 -37.39
C GLY A 11 -27.34 -22.26 -36.11
N PRO A 12 -28.38 -21.42 -36.19
CA PRO A 12 -28.59 -20.35 -35.21
C PRO A 12 -29.50 -20.76 -34.05
N CYS A 13 -29.10 -20.42 -32.82
CA CYS A 13 -30.05 -20.33 -31.70
C CYS A 13 -29.64 -19.19 -30.76
N SER A 14 -30.38 -18.09 -30.88
CA SER A 14 -30.43 -17.01 -29.92
C SER A 14 -30.97 -17.49 -28.57
N ALA A 15 -30.21 -17.34 -27.48
CA ALA A 15 -30.74 -17.20 -26.12
C ALA A 15 -29.63 -16.84 -25.10
N GLY A 16 -29.64 -15.58 -24.62
CA GLY A 16 -29.22 -15.21 -23.26
C GLY A 16 -27.76 -14.72 -23.07
N PRO A 17 -27.53 -13.60 -22.34
CA PRO A 17 -26.19 -13.20 -21.94
C PRO A 17 -25.64 -14.12 -20.82
N PRO A 18 -24.37 -14.55 -20.84
CA PRO A 18 -23.81 -15.30 -19.73
C PRO A 18 -23.65 -14.40 -18.50
N LEU A 19 -24.34 -14.80 -17.43
CA LEU A 19 -24.38 -14.15 -16.14
C LEU A 19 -22.99 -14.05 -15.49
N ARG A 20 -22.76 -12.89 -14.82
CA ARG A 20 -22.13 -12.71 -13.48
C ARG A 20 -21.14 -11.53 -13.33
N VAL A 21 -21.22 -10.51 -14.19
CA VAL A 21 -20.74 -9.15 -13.84
C VAL A 21 -21.66 -8.46 -12.80
N ALA A 22 -22.90 -8.95 -12.66
CA ALA A 22 -23.91 -8.37 -11.77
C ALA A 22 -23.70 -8.65 -10.26
N ARG A 23 -22.76 -9.53 -9.85
CA ARG A 23 -22.59 -9.88 -8.43
C ARG A 23 -21.48 -9.10 -7.72
N ALA A 24 -20.42 -8.72 -8.44
CA ALA A 24 -19.39 -7.81 -7.93
C ALA A 24 -19.93 -6.38 -7.75
N LEU A 25 -20.76 -5.93 -8.70
CA LEU A 25 -21.48 -4.66 -8.58
C LEU A 25 -22.52 -4.69 -7.44
N SER A 26 -23.15 -5.84 -7.13
CA SER A 26 -24.10 -5.91 -6.01
C SER A 26 -23.46 -5.67 -4.64
N ILE A 27 -22.16 -5.94 -4.47
CA ILE A 27 -21.43 -5.61 -3.23
C ILE A 27 -21.15 -4.10 -3.18
N ILE A 28 -20.90 -3.45 -4.32
CA ILE A 28 -20.67 -2.00 -4.43
C ILE A 28 -22.00 -1.22 -4.30
N GLU A 29 -23.09 -1.69 -4.92
CA GLU A 29 -24.43 -1.09 -4.88
C GLU A 29 -25.10 -1.27 -3.51
N THR A 30 -24.77 -2.35 -2.77
CA THR A 30 -25.19 -2.49 -1.37
C THR A 30 -24.44 -1.51 -0.45
N LEU A 31 -23.27 -1.02 -0.87
CA LEU A 31 -22.49 0.01 -0.17
C LEU A 31 -22.85 1.45 -0.58
N GLN A 32 -23.60 1.64 -1.68
CA GLN A 32 -24.06 2.95 -2.15
C GLN A 32 -25.53 2.89 -2.58
N GLY A 33 -26.44 2.98 -1.61
CA GLY A 33 -27.85 3.14 -1.90
C GLY A 33 -28.19 4.54 -2.41
N ALA A 34 -28.20 4.75 -3.73
CA ALA A 34 -29.30 5.36 -4.50
C ALA A 34 -28.91 5.80 -5.93
N LYS A 35 -29.49 5.11 -6.91
CA LYS A 35 -30.02 5.57 -8.23
C LYS A 35 -29.13 6.46 -9.13
N GLU A 36 -28.66 5.83 -10.20
CA GLU A 36 -28.48 6.41 -11.55
C GLU A 36 -29.77 6.23 -12.40
N PRO A 37 -29.92 6.74 -13.66
CA PRO A 37 -28.93 7.42 -14.54
C PRO A 37 -29.46 8.63 -15.36
N ALA A 38 -28.54 9.36 -16.02
CA ALA A 38 -28.64 9.68 -17.47
C ALA A 38 -27.31 10.23 -18.04
N LYS A 39 -26.83 9.60 -19.12
CA LYS A 39 -25.62 9.92 -19.90
C LYS A 39 -25.79 11.16 -20.77
N VAL A 40 -24.72 11.93 -21.02
CA VAL A 40 -24.21 12.27 -22.39
C VAL A 40 -22.70 12.54 -22.26
N GLY A 41 -21.93 11.92 -23.16
CA GLY A 41 -20.49 11.73 -23.01
C GLY A 41 -19.62 12.86 -23.54
N HIS A 42 -18.31 12.64 -23.51
CA HIS A 42 -17.31 13.23 -24.39
C HIS A 42 -16.11 12.25 -24.44
N SER A 43 -15.74 11.87 -25.65
CA SER A 43 -14.50 11.17 -25.98
C SER A 43 -13.34 12.16 -25.90
N GLN A 44 -12.33 11.91 -25.06
CA GLN A 44 -10.99 12.51 -25.15
C GLN A 44 -9.96 11.70 -24.34
N PRO A 45 -8.66 11.83 -24.65
CA PRO A 45 -7.81 10.69 -25.00
C PRO A 45 -7.08 10.06 -23.83
N SER A 46 -6.81 8.76 -23.97
CA SER A 46 -5.89 8.00 -23.12
C SER A 46 -4.50 8.65 -23.14
N VAL A 47 -4.06 9.14 -21.99
CA VAL A 47 -2.65 9.46 -21.75
C VAL A 47 -1.93 8.12 -21.49
N PRO A 48 -0.97 7.70 -22.34
CA PRO A 48 -0.18 6.51 -22.07
C PRO A 48 0.93 6.86 -21.08
N GLY A 49 1.06 6.07 -20.01
CA GLY A 49 2.30 6.00 -19.24
C GLY A 49 2.38 6.88 -17.98
N SER A 50 1.51 6.64 -17.00
CA SER A 50 1.91 6.68 -15.59
C SER A 50 1.23 5.52 -14.86
N GLY A 51 2.01 4.47 -14.60
CA GLY A 51 1.52 3.28 -13.91
C GLY A 51 1.00 3.69 -12.54
N SER A 52 -0.31 3.69 -12.39
CA SER A 52 -0.93 4.10 -11.14
C SER A 52 -1.17 2.86 -10.28
N MET A 53 -0.83 2.95 -8.99
CA MET A 53 -0.85 1.82 -8.06
C MET A 53 -2.26 1.57 -7.55
N MET A 54 -2.75 0.33 -7.69
CA MET A 54 -3.99 -0.11 -7.07
C MET A 54 -3.69 -0.57 -5.64
N ASP A 55 -4.35 0.03 -4.66
CA ASP A 55 -4.23 -0.32 -3.24
C ASP A 55 -5.58 -0.77 -2.70
N VAL A 56 -5.60 -1.86 -1.94
CA VAL A 56 -6.78 -2.29 -1.16
C VAL A 56 -6.43 -2.24 0.31
N LYS A 57 -7.14 -1.40 1.06
CA LYS A 57 -6.94 -1.19 2.50
C LYS A 57 -8.08 -1.84 3.28
N PHE A 58 -7.72 -2.73 4.18
CA PHE A 58 -8.59 -3.37 5.15
C PHE A 58 -8.40 -2.69 6.50
N LYS A 59 -9.38 -1.88 6.91
CA LYS A 59 -9.35 -1.16 8.19
C LYS A 59 -10.05 -1.97 9.27
N LEU A 60 -9.33 -2.25 10.34
CA LEU A 60 -9.76 -3.13 11.43
C LEU A 60 -10.25 -2.35 12.66
N ALA A 61 -10.01 -1.03 12.70
CA ALA A 61 -10.36 -0.14 13.82
C ALA A 61 -11.14 1.12 13.36
N PRO A 62 -12.23 1.53 14.06
CA PRO A 62 -13.00 2.74 13.75
C PRO A 62 -12.19 4.04 13.88
N GLY A 63 -12.58 5.10 13.16
CA GLY A 63 -11.98 6.45 13.28
C GLY A 63 -10.69 6.68 12.48
N HIS A 64 -10.34 5.77 11.57
CA HIS A 64 -9.04 5.74 10.89
C HIS A 64 -9.13 5.89 9.36
N ALA A 65 -10.11 6.64 8.88
CA ALA A 65 -10.26 7.05 7.50
C ALA A 65 -10.48 8.56 7.42
N SER A 66 -9.66 9.24 6.61
CA SER A 66 -10.14 10.43 5.93
C SER A 66 -11.23 9.97 4.99
N ASP A 67 -12.49 10.10 5.40
CA ASP A 67 -13.60 10.04 4.47
C ASP A 67 -13.31 11.06 3.36
N SER A 68 -13.10 10.55 2.14
CA SER A 68 -13.61 11.12 0.89
C SER A 68 -13.41 12.63 0.59
N ASP A 69 -12.24 13.22 0.85
CA ASP A 69 -11.94 14.59 0.38
C ASP A 69 -11.18 14.67 -0.97
N TRP A 70 -10.69 13.55 -1.51
CA TRP A 70 -9.74 13.53 -2.64
C TRP A 70 -10.38 13.65 -4.04
N MET A 71 -11.71 13.57 -4.14
CA MET A 71 -12.46 13.73 -5.40
C MET A 71 -12.83 15.19 -5.69
N ALA A 72 -12.74 16.10 -4.72
CA ALA A 72 -12.75 17.52 -4.99
C ALA A 72 -11.40 17.93 -5.61
N PRO A 73 -11.32 18.96 -6.46
CA PRO A 73 -10.05 19.59 -6.84
C PRO A 73 -9.31 20.03 -5.56
N SER A 74 -8.46 19.16 -5.03
CA SER A 74 -7.81 19.38 -3.75
C SER A 74 -6.42 19.91 -3.98
N ARG A 75 -5.98 20.83 -3.11
CA ARG A 75 -4.57 21.20 -2.95
C ARG A 75 -3.70 19.93 -2.83
N LEU A 76 -2.41 20.02 -3.13
CA LEU A 76 -1.47 18.92 -2.90
C LEU A 76 -1.43 18.61 -1.39
N ARG A 77 -2.17 17.59 -0.93
CA ARG A 77 -2.25 17.23 0.49
C ARG A 77 -1.15 16.26 0.91
N HIS A 78 -0.86 15.27 0.07
CA HIS A 78 0.02 14.17 0.41
C HIS A 78 1.32 14.22 -0.40
N LEU A 79 2.46 14.10 0.28
CA LEU A 79 3.78 13.93 -0.33
C LEU A 79 4.35 12.56 0.04
N PHE A 80 4.63 11.73 -0.96
CA PHE A 80 5.40 10.51 -0.77
C PHE A 80 6.86 10.81 -1.10
N TRP A 81 7.75 10.65 -0.13
CA TRP A 81 9.15 10.97 -0.29
C TRP A 81 10.04 9.79 0.09
N ASN A 82 10.80 9.30 -0.89
CA ASN A 82 11.91 8.38 -0.65
C ASN A 82 13.10 9.17 -0.11
N VAL A 83 13.26 9.17 1.21
CA VAL A 83 14.22 10.03 1.93
C VAL A 83 15.67 9.60 1.72
N THR A 84 15.90 8.32 1.42
CA THR A 84 17.20 7.76 1.04
C THR A 84 17.00 6.63 0.05
N HIS A 85 18.03 6.24 -0.67
CA HIS A 85 18.06 5.01 -1.48
C HIS A 85 18.72 3.86 -0.71
N GLU A 86 19.40 4.15 0.40
CA GLU A 86 20.11 3.17 1.23
C GLU A 86 19.15 2.21 1.93
N CYS A 87 19.34 0.91 1.75
CA CYS A 87 18.53 -0.12 2.38
C CYS A 87 19.41 -1.30 2.83
N ASN A 88 19.12 -1.84 4.00
CA ASN A 88 19.75 -3.04 4.52
C ASN A 88 19.13 -4.34 4.00
N PHE A 89 18.07 -4.26 3.19
CA PHE A 89 17.41 -5.39 2.52
C PHE A 89 17.62 -5.32 1.00
N ALA A 90 17.49 -6.45 0.31
CA ALA A 90 17.71 -6.57 -1.13
C ALA A 90 16.49 -7.15 -1.86
N CYS A 91 15.29 -6.65 -1.55
CA CYS A 91 14.04 -7.28 -1.97
C CYS A 91 13.96 -7.49 -3.49
N GLY A 92 13.54 -8.70 -3.89
CA GLY A 92 13.29 -9.06 -5.30
C GLY A 92 12.07 -8.35 -5.90
N VAL A 93 11.27 -7.66 -5.07
CA VAL A 93 10.06 -6.91 -5.47
C VAL A 93 10.13 -5.42 -5.13
N CYS A 94 11.34 -4.85 -5.02
CA CYS A 94 11.53 -3.45 -4.64
C CYS A 94 11.17 -2.48 -5.79
N PHE A 95 10.13 -1.65 -5.59
CA PHE A 95 9.69 -0.68 -6.59
C PHE A 95 10.72 0.44 -6.84
N SER A 96 11.46 0.86 -5.80
CA SER A 96 12.45 1.93 -5.85
C SER A 96 13.85 1.45 -6.22
N ASN A 97 14.06 0.15 -6.42
CA ASN A 97 15.37 -0.47 -6.64
C ASN A 97 16.42 -0.12 -5.56
N SER A 98 15.98 0.14 -4.32
CA SER A 98 16.83 0.54 -3.20
C SER A 98 17.93 -0.46 -2.86
N GLY A 99 19.01 0.02 -2.26
CA GLY A 99 20.21 -0.76 -1.94
C GLY A 99 21.32 0.15 -1.41
N GLN A 100 22.26 0.54 -2.25
CA GLN A 100 23.30 1.51 -1.88
C GLN A 100 22.73 2.93 -1.85
N ARG A 101 23.27 3.77 -0.95
CA ARG A 101 22.95 5.20 -0.89
C ARG A 101 23.23 5.87 -2.24
N ALA A 102 22.30 6.71 -2.70
CA ALA A 102 22.51 7.46 -3.93
C ALA A 102 23.40 8.68 -3.67
N SER A 103 24.24 9.05 -4.64
CA SER A 103 25.18 10.17 -4.49
C SER A 103 24.50 11.54 -4.54
N ASP A 104 23.29 11.60 -5.08
CA ASP A 104 22.48 12.79 -5.32
C ASP A 104 21.27 12.88 -4.35
N GLU A 105 21.36 12.25 -3.18
CA GLU A 105 20.36 12.44 -2.12
C GLU A 105 20.39 13.87 -1.60
N LEU A 106 19.20 14.44 -1.36
CA LEU A 106 19.07 15.79 -0.81
C LEU A 106 19.86 15.91 0.50
N THR A 107 20.68 16.94 0.61
CA THR A 107 21.26 17.36 1.88
C THR A 107 20.17 17.74 2.88
N THR A 108 20.52 17.82 4.16
CA THR A 108 19.56 18.21 5.22
C THR A 108 18.95 19.59 4.97
N ALA A 109 19.74 20.53 4.43
CA ALA A 109 19.29 21.88 4.08
C ALA A 109 18.30 21.87 2.91
N GLU A 110 18.60 21.12 1.84
CA GLU A 110 17.71 20.98 0.68
C GLU A 110 16.41 20.26 1.05
N ALA A 111 16.50 19.21 1.87
CA ALA A 111 15.35 18.51 2.43
C ALA A 111 14.44 19.45 3.23
N THR A 112 15.02 20.23 4.13
CA THR A 112 14.30 21.21 4.97
C THR A 112 13.58 22.26 4.10
N ASP A 113 14.27 22.80 3.10
CA ASP A 113 13.66 23.79 2.22
C ASP A 113 12.58 23.19 1.30
N ALA A 114 12.78 21.97 0.81
CA ALA A 114 11.76 21.23 0.06
C ALA A 114 10.49 20.98 0.89
N LEU A 115 10.65 20.58 2.16
CA LEU A 115 9.52 20.39 3.09
C LEU A 115 8.77 21.69 3.38
N ARG A 116 9.50 22.81 3.52
CA ARG A 116 8.89 24.14 3.68
C ARG A 116 8.05 24.51 2.46
N ARG A 117 8.62 24.37 1.25
CA ARG A 117 7.89 24.64 0.00
C ARG A 117 6.68 23.72 -0.17
N ALA A 118 6.81 22.44 0.20
CA ALA A 118 5.70 21.49 0.17
C ALA A 118 4.58 21.92 1.12
N ARG A 119 4.93 22.36 2.35
CA ARG A 119 3.97 22.91 3.30
C ARG A 119 3.26 24.15 2.76
N ASP A 120 4.01 25.09 2.18
CA ASP A 120 3.48 26.30 1.55
C ASP A 120 2.53 25.98 0.37
N ALA A 121 2.78 24.88 -0.34
CA ALA A 121 1.92 24.37 -1.41
C ALA A 121 0.64 23.65 -0.91
N GLY A 122 0.49 23.48 0.41
CA GLY A 122 -0.70 22.89 1.04
C GLY A 122 -0.54 21.45 1.51
N VAL A 123 0.67 20.87 1.47
CA VAL A 123 0.92 19.53 1.99
C VAL A 123 0.69 19.52 3.50
N ASP A 124 -0.03 18.51 3.97
CA ASP A 124 -0.31 18.27 5.38
C ASP A 124 0.15 16.90 5.84
N LEU A 125 0.25 15.91 4.94
CA LEU A 125 0.77 14.57 5.23
C LEU A 125 2.00 14.27 4.37
N VAL A 126 3.09 13.87 5.02
CA VAL A 126 4.26 13.31 4.36
C VAL A 126 4.42 11.85 4.75
N VAL A 127 4.49 10.99 3.73
CA VAL A 127 4.86 9.58 3.88
C VAL A 127 6.35 9.46 3.57
N LEU A 128 7.16 9.30 4.61
CA LEU A 128 8.58 9.00 4.48
C LEU A 128 8.74 7.52 4.16
N SER A 129 9.50 7.25 3.11
CA SER A 129 9.85 5.94 2.59
C SER A 129 11.30 6.02 2.10
N GLY A 130 11.73 5.09 1.26
CA GLY A 130 12.98 5.16 0.50
C GLY A 130 14.09 4.44 1.23
N GLY A 131 14.64 3.45 0.53
CA GLY A 131 15.42 2.40 1.13
C GLY A 131 14.83 1.99 2.47
N GLU A 132 15.64 2.09 3.52
CA GLU A 132 15.17 2.09 4.89
C GLU A 132 15.42 3.47 5.51
N PRO A 133 14.37 4.27 5.83
CA PRO A 133 14.53 5.63 6.32
C PRO A 133 15.47 5.76 7.51
N PHE A 134 15.45 4.79 8.43
CA PHE A 134 16.26 4.79 9.65
C PHE A 134 17.76 4.55 9.41
N LEU A 135 18.20 4.32 8.16
CA LEU A 135 19.62 4.33 7.78
C LEU A 135 20.12 5.72 7.41
N ARG A 136 19.22 6.69 7.20
CA ARG A 136 19.59 8.07 6.91
C ARG A 136 20.12 8.77 8.19
N PRO A 137 21.36 9.31 8.21
CA PRO A 137 21.99 9.76 9.45
C PRO A 137 21.31 10.97 10.10
N ASP A 138 20.74 11.86 9.28
CA ASP A 138 20.07 13.10 9.66
C ASP A 138 18.53 12.94 9.76
N LEU A 139 18.01 11.70 9.78
CA LEU A 139 16.55 11.46 9.78
C LEU A 139 15.83 12.21 10.92
N PHE A 140 16.36 12.16 12.14
CA PHE A 140 15.72 12.81 13.29
C PHE A 140 15.68 14.33 13.17
N GLU A 141 16.66 14.94 12.50
CA GLU A 141 16.66 16.39 12.23
C GLU A 141 15.55 16.74 11.23
N ILE A 142 15.41 15.95 10.17
CA ILE A 142 14.33 16.07 9.18
C ILE A 142 12.96 15.92 9.84
N LEU A 143 12.78 14.89 10.66
CA LEU A 143 11.53 14.66 11.40
C LEU A 143 11.20 15.83 12.34
N THR A 144 12.22 16.39 13.01
CA THR A 144 12.05 17.56 13.87
C THR A 144 11.61 18.79 13.05
N CYS A 145 12.19 19.00 11.86
CA CYS A 145 11.76 20.04 10.94
C CYS A 145 10.29 19.85 10.53
N MET A 146 9.90 18.63 10.14
CA MET A 146 8.53 18.31 9.75
C MET A 146 7.53 18.59 10.89
N ALA A 147 7.86 18.18 12.11
CA ALA A 147 7.04 18.44 13.28
C ALA A 147 6.88 19.95 13.54
N ARG A 148 7.96 20.75 13.39
CA ARG A 148 7.90 22.21 13.52
C ARG A 148 7.07 22.89 12.43
N LEU A 149 7.04 22.32 11.22
CA LEU A 149 6.20 22.79 10.12
C LEU A 149 4.72 22.38 10.28
N GLY A 150 4.39 21.57 11.29
CA GLY A 150 3.05 21.03 11.51
C GLY A 150 2.65 19.98 10.47
N LEU A 151 3.62 19.31 9.84
CA LEU A 151 3.38 18.21 8.92
C LEU A 151 3.06 16.94 9.71
N THR A 152 1.99 16.26 9.29
CA THR A 152 1.70 14.90 9.76
C THR A 152 2.69 13.95 9.10
N THR A 153 3.38 13.14 9.90
CA THR A 153 4.37 12.19 9.39
C THR A 153 3.89 10.76 9.51
N ARG A 154 3.96 10.02 8.40
CA ARG A 154 3.89 8.54 8.35
C ARG A 154 5.22 7.99 7.88
N ILE A 155 5.71 6.91 8.48
CA ILE A 155 6.99 6.30 8.10
C ILE A 155 6.76 4.86 7.64
N ALA A 156 7.15 4.56 6.40
CA ALA A 156 7.23 3.22 5.87
C ALA A 156 8.61 2.62 6.16
N SER A 157 8.68 1.43 6.75
CA SER A 157 9.93 0.78 7.18
C SER A 157 9.83 -0.74 7.03
N ASN A 158 10.97 -1.40 6.89
CA ASN A 158 11.09 -2.86 7.01
C ASN A 158 11.08 -3.32 8.49
N GLY A 159 11.10 -2.39 9.45
CA GLY A 159 10.99 -2.64 10.88
C GLY A 159 12.30 -3.08 11.57
N SER A 160 13.36 -3.35 10.81
CA SER A 160 14.61 -3.90 11.35
C SER A 160 15.38 -2.95 12.27
N CYS A 161 15.18 -1.63 12.10
CA CYS A 161 15.82 -0.56 12.87
C CYS A 161 14.93 -0.01 14.02
N LEU A 162 13.69 -0.49 14.16
CA LEU A 162 12.72 0.03 15.12
C LEU A 162 12.90 -0.62 16.50
N THR A 163 13.81 -0.07 17.29
CA THR A 163 14.00 -0.45 18.70
C THR A 163 13.02 0.28 19.62
N ASP A 164 12.89 -0.19 20.85
CA ASP A 164 12.07 0.49 21.87
C ASP A 164 12.54 1.92 22.14
N ASP A 165 13.86 2.15 22.19
CA ASP A 165 14.41 3.50 22.40
C ASP A 165 14.12 4.44 21.22
N VAL A 166 14.19 3.93 19.98
CA VAL A 166 13.81 4.70 18.79
C VAL A 166 12.35 5.11 18.88
N LEU A 167 11.45 4.17 19.14
CA LEU A 167 10.01 4.45 19.19
C LEU A 167 9.63 5.33 20.39
N ARG A 168 10.26 5.14 21.55
CA ARG A 168 10.08 6.01 22.72
C ARG A 168 10.47 7.44 22.41
N ARG A 169 11.63 7.65 21.77
CA ARG A 169 12.08 8.97 21.33
C ARG A 169 11.08 9.60 20.37
N MET A 170 10.66 8.85 19.35
CA MET A 170 9.67 9.30 18.36
C MET A 170 8.36 9.74 19.02
N ALA A 171 7.93 9.06 20.10
CA ALA A 171 6.68 9.35 20.79
C ALA A 171 6.79 10.60 21.66
N ILE A 172 7.87 10.72 22.44
CA ILE A 172 8.15 11.87 23.30
C ILE A 172 8.30 13.15 22.47
N GLU A 173 9.05 13.07 21.37
CA GLU A 173 9.32 14.20 20.48
C GLU A 173 8.21 14.43 19.43
N LYS A 174 7.16 13.58 19.41
CA LYS A 174 6.02 13.65 18.48
C LYS A 174 6.42 13.71 17.01
N LEU A 175 7.40 12.89 16.63
CA LEU A 175 8.04 12.92 15.32
C LEU A 175 7.28 12.13 14.23
N ALA A 176 6.37 11.24 14.65
CA ALA A 176 5.50 10.50 13.75
C ALA A 176 4.12 10.30 14.34
N THR A 177 3.14 10.08 13.47
CA THR A 177 1.77 9.74 13.84
C THR A 177 1.44 8.28 13.57
N SER A 178 2.09 7.70 12.57
CA SER A 178 1.81 6.33 12.11
C SER A 178 3.03 5.69 11.47
N PHE A 179 3.07 4.36 11.54
CA PHE A 179 4.09 3.54 10.89
C PHE A 179 3.43 2.54 9.95
N GLN A 180 4.10 2.29 8.83
CA GLN A 180 3.74 1.27 7.85
C GLN A 180 4.86 0.24 7.78
N ILE A 181 4.63 -0.97 8.25
CA ILE A 181 5.64 -2.04 8.30
C ILE A 181 5.40 -3.03 7.16
N SER A 182 6.45 -3.30 6.40
CA SER A 182 6.42 -4.30 5.31
C SER A 182 6.41 -5.72 5.90
N VAL A 183 5.26 -6.37 5.83
CA VAL A 183 5.07 -7.79 6.17
C VAL A 183 4.32 -8.43 5.01
N ASP A 184 5.07 -8.89 4.02
CA ASP A 184 4.51 -9.43 2.78
C ASP A 184 3.88 -10.83 2.99
N THR A 185 4.36 -11.58 3.98
CA THR A 185 3.91 -12.94 4.31
C THR A 185 4.17 -13.27 5.79
N LEU A 186 3.46 -14.26 6.32
CA LEU A 186 3.72 -14.86 7.64
C LEU A 186 4.62 -16.11 7.58
N ASP A 187 4.98 -16.57 6.38
CA ASP A 187 5.89 -17.69 6.15
C ASP A 187 7.35 -17.20 6.10
N PRO A 188 8.23 -17.64 7.04
CA PRO A 188 9.61 -17.16 7.11
C PRO A 188 10.42 -17.39 5.83
N ASP A 189 10.25 -18.53 5.17
CA ASP A 189 11.03 -18.88 3.97
C ASP A 189 10.61 -18.00 2.78
N THR A 190 9.31 -17.76 2.62
CA THR A 190 8.79 -16.82 1.62
C THR A 190 9.24 -15.39 1.93
N TYR A 191 9.25 -14.98 3.20
CA TYR A 191 9.74 -13.67 3.61
C TYR A 191 11.22 -13.50 3.23
N GLU A 192 12.07 -14.48 3.55
CA GLU A 192 13.49 -14.44 3.23
C GLU A 192 13.75 -14.30 1.73
N ARG A 193 13.10 -15.14 0.91
CA ARG A 193 13.21 -15.09 -0.54
C ARG A 193 12.76 -13.75 -1.12
N MET A 194 11.65 -13.19 -0.63
CA MET A 194 11.09 -11.94 -1.15
C MET A 194 11.91 -10.72 -0.75
N HIS A 195 12.35 -10.66 0.51
CA HIS A 195 13.05 -9.51 1.06
C HIS A 195 14.56 -9.55 0.84
N GLY A 196 15.13 -10.69 0.43
CA GLY A 196 16.57 -10.85 0.32
C GLY A 196 17.26 -10.59 1.66
N ALA A 197 16.62 -11.03 2.75
CA ALA A 197 17.02 -10.79 4.12
C ALA A 197 16.76 -12.06 4.93
N ARG A 198 17.54 -12.31 5.99
CA ARG A 198 17.41 -13.57 6.74
C ARG A 198 16.00 -13.78 7.28
N ALA A 199 15.54 -15.04 7.32
CA ALA A 199 14.19 -15.41 7.77
C ALA A 199 13.80 -14.82 9.15
N GLU A 200 14.75 -14.62 10.06
CA GLU A 200 14.45 -14.04 11.39
C GLU A 200 13.99 -12.57 11.33
N MET A 201 14.20 -11.88 10.20
CA MET A 201 13.74 -10.50 10.02
C MET A 201 12.22 -10.40 10.04
N LEU A 202 11.49 -11.46 9.67
CA LEU A 202 10.04 -11.51 9.86
C LEU A 202 9.67 -11.35 11.35
N GLY A 203 10.39 -12.06 12.23
CA GLY A 203 10.22 -11.95 13.67
C GLY A 203 10.49 -10.53 14.18
N ARG A 204 11.49 -9.85 13.62
CA ARG A 204 11.77 -8.43 13.94
C ARG A 204 10.68 -7.48 13.48
N ALA A 205 10.17 -7.64 12.26
CA ALA A 205 9.07 -6.82 11.74
C ALA A 205 7.80 -6.98 12.61
N LEU A 206 7.47 -8.20 13.01
CA LEU A 206 6.35 -8.50 13.90
C LEU A 206 6.57 -7.94 15.31
N ALA A 207 7.80 -8.00 15.84
CA ALA A 207 8.13 -7.37 17.11
C ALA A 207 8.02 -5.83 17.04
N ALA A 208 8.46 -5.22 15.94
CA ALA A 208 8.33 -3.78 15.71
C ALA A 208 6.86 -3.34 15.72
N LEU A 209 5.95 -4.10 15.10
CA LEU A 209 4.50 -3.81 15.15
C LEU A 209 3.95 -3.75 16.59
N ARG A 210 4.43 -4.63 17.46
CA ARG A 210 4.02 -4.65 18.88
C ARG A 210 4.56 -3.43 19.61
N LEU A 211 5.83 -3.07 19.38
CA LEU A 211 6.45 -1.89 19.99
C LEU A 211 5.78 -0.59 19.51
N ILE A 212 5.52 -0.46 18.20
CA ILE A 212 4.83 0.70 17.62
C ILE A 212 3.49 0.92 18.34
N ARG A 213 2.72 -0.16 18.53
CA ARG A 213 1.45 -0.10 19.24
C ARG A 213 1.62 0.22 20.73
N SER A 214 2.60 -0.35 21.42
CA SER A 214 2.81 -0.06 22.85
C SER A 214 3.19 1.40 23.12
N HIS A 215 3.79 2.07 22.14
CA HIS A 215 4.07 3.52 22.17
C HIS A 215 2.90 4.38 21.67
N GLY A 216 1.75 3.78 21.38
CA GLY A 216 0.51 4.50 21.01
C GLY A 216 0.44 4.96 19.55
N PHE A 217 1.35 4.51 18.69
CA PHE A 217 1.31 4.85 17.28
C PHE A 217 0.31 3.98 16.51
N HIS A 218 -0.24 4.55 15.43
CA HIS A 218 -1.04 3.80 14.48
C HIS A 218 -0.17 2.81 13.69
N THR A 219 -0.62 1.56 13.61
CA THR A 219 0.05 0.47 12.89
C THR A 219 -0.65 0.17 11.57
N THR A 220 0.06 0.36 10.47
CA THR A 220 -0.31 -0.16 9.16
C THR A 220 0.64 -1.31 8.81
N VAL A 221 0.10 -2.44 8.40
CA VAL A 221 0.87 -3.50 7.74
C VAL A 221 0.67 -3.37 6.24
N SER A 222 1.76 -3.47 5.50
CA SER A 222 1.73 -3.50 4.04
C SER A 222 2.21 -4.85 3.53
N THR A 223 1.42 -5.42 2.62
CA THR A 223 1.75 -6.62 1.87
C THR A 223 1.62 -6.35 0.38
N ARG A 224 2.54 -6.88 -0.42
CA ARG A 224 2.54 -6.83 -1.88
C ARG A 224 1.77 -8.02 -2.41
N LEU A 225 0.85 -7.76 -3.32
CA LEU A 225 0.09 -8.80 -3.99
C LEU A 225 0.94 -9.50 -5.06
N THR A 226 1.30 -10.76 -4.80
CA THR A 226 2.02 -11.63 -5.73
C THR A 226 1.40 -13.03 -5.67
N PRO A 227 1.68 -13.92 -6.64
CA PRO A 227 1.25 -15.32 -6.53
C PRO A 227 1.71 -16.00 -5.23
N GLY A 228 2.89 -15.64 -4.71
CA GLY A 228 3.46 -16.24 -3.49
C GLY A 228 2.86 -15.70 -2.18
N THR A 229 2.28 -14.50 -2.20
CA THR A 229 1.71 -13.86 -0.99
C THR A 229 0.19 -13.95 -0.94
N LEU A 230 -0.48 -14.01 -2.09
CA LEU A 230 -1.94 -14.05 -2.21
C LEU A 230 -2.59 -15.11 -1.27
N PRO A 231 -2.12 -16.38 -1.22
CA PRO A 231 -2.72 -17.38 -0.35
C PRO A 231 -2.63 -17.05 1.15
N GLY A 232 -1.64 -16.25 1.55
CA GLY A 232 -1.38 -15.90 2.94
C GLY A 232 -2.14 -14.68 3.46
N ILE A 233 -2.81 -13.91 2.59
CA ILE A 233 -3.52 -12.68 2.97
C ILE A 233 -4.61 -12.94 4.04
N PRO A 234 -5.48 -13.96 3.93
CA PRO A 234 -6.46 -14.25 4.99
C PRO A 234 -5.84 -14.48 6.36
N ALA A 235 -4.76 -15.27 6.44
CA ALA A 235 -4.05 -15.52 7.71
C ALA A 235 -3.37 -14.25 8.26
N LEU A 236 -2.90 -13.37 7.38
CA LEU A 236 -2.38 -12.06 7.76
C LEU A 236 -3.49 -11.18 8.38
N LEU A 237 -4.70 -11.20 7.82
CA LEU A 237 -5.86 -10.49 8.37
C LEU A 237 -6.30 -11.04 9.72
N ASP A 238 -6.33 -12.37 9.88
CA ASP A 238 -6.64 -13.02 11.17
C ASP A 238 -5.64 -12.58 12.24
N ARG A 239 -4.34 -12.64 11.92
CA ARG A 239 -3.29 -12.18 12.81
C ARG A 239 -3.40 -10.68 13.12
N ALA A 240 -3.73 -9.87 12.12
CA ALA A 240 -3.91 -8.44 12.28
C ALA A 240 -5.04 -8.12 13.26
N ALA A 241 -6.15 -8.84 13.15
CA ALA A 241 -7.24 -8.76 14.10
C ALA A 241 -6.76 -9.21 15.50
N ASP A 242 -6.24 -10.42 15.63
CA ASP A 242 -5.85 -10.99 16.92
C ASP A 242 -4.81 -10.16 17.67
N GLU A 243 -3.83 -9.61 16.94
CA GLU A 243 -2.79 -8.76 17.52
C GLU A 243 -3.20 -7.28 17.60
N GLY A 244 -4.38 -6.88 17.12
CA GLY A 244 -4.88 -5.50 17.22
C GLY A 244 -4.12 -4.48 16.35
N TRP A 245 -3.80 -4.85 15.12
CA TRP A 245 -3.26 -3.91 14.12
C TRP A 245 -4.40 -3.05 13.57
N ALA A 246 -4.10 -1.81 13.19
CA ALA A 246 -5.15 -0.87 12.78
C ALA A 246 -5.56 -1.03 11.30
N THR A 247 -4.58 -1.26 10.42
CA THR A 247 -4.81 -1.36 8.97
C THR A 247 -3.91 -2.42 8.33
N VAL A 248 -4.45 -3.20 7.40
CA VAL A 248 -3.66 -4.01 6.44
C VAL A 248 -3.89 -3.43 5.04
N THR A 249 -2.81 -3.05 4.36
CA THR A 249 -2.85 -2.56 2.97
C THR A 249 -2.23 -3.61 2.05
N VAL A 250 -3.02 -4.05 1.08
CA VAL A 250 -2.56 -4.89 -0.03
C VAL A 250 -2.23 -3.98 -1.20
N HIS A 251 -0.94 -3.91 -1.54
CA HIS A 251 -0.42 -3.14 -2.66
C HIS A 251 -0.34 -4.03 -3.89
N CYS A 252 -1.02 -3.67 -4.96
CA CYS A 252 -0.75 -4.31 -6.24
C CYS A 252 0.56 -3.75 -6.81
N PRO A 253 1.59 -4.59 -7.01
CA PRO A 253 2.88 -4.11 -7.48
C PRO A 253 2.76 -3.47 -8.87
N LEU A 254 3.40 -2.32 -9.03
CA LEU A 254 3.69 -1.72 -10.32
C LEU A 254 4.78 -2.55 -11.02
N HIS A 255 4.74 -2.59 -12.36
CA HIS A 255 5.82 -3.13 -13.19
C HIS A 255 7.02 -2.17 -13.23
N SER A 256 7.63 -1.89 -12.06
CA SER A 256 8.75 -0.94 -11.93
C SER A 256 9.85 -1.46 -11.00
N GLY A 257 11.08 -0.98 -11.22
CA GLY A 257 12.23 -1.36 -10.41
C GLY A 257 12.56 -2.85 -10.51
N ARG A 258 12.76 -3.50 -9.36
CA ARG A 258 13.04 -4.95 -9.31
C ARG A 258 11.80 -5.81 -9.35
N ALA A 259 10.58 -5.27 -9.34
CA ALA A 259 9.29 -5.97 -9.20
C ALA A 259 9.04 -7.09 -10.23
N ARG A 260 9.79 -8.20 -10.12
CA ARG A 260 9.59 -9.45 -10.85
C ARG A 260 8.49 -10.24 -10.14
N GLY A 261 7.58 -10.84 -10.90
CA GLY A 261 6.44 -11.60 -10.34
C GLY A 261 5.21 -10.76 -10.03
N ALA A 262 5.14 -9.52 -10.54
CA ALA A 262 3.89 -8.78 -10.63
C ALA A 262 2.91 -9.47 -11.59
N TRP A 263 1.62 -9.31 -11.33
CA TRP A 263 0.57 -9.80 -12.22
C TRP A 263 0.56 -9.01 -13.53
N PRO A 264 0.28 -9.65 -14.67
CA PRO A 264 0.10 -8.95 -15.94
C PRO A 264 -0.92 -7.79 -15.82
N PRO A 265 -0.74 -6.67 -16.56
CA PRO A 265 -1.64 -5.51 -16.47
C PRO A 265 -3.13 -5.83 -16.69
N GLU A 266 -3.44 -6.85 -17.49
CA GLU A 266 -4.78 -7.33 -17.82
C GLU A 266 -5.42 -8.23 -16.75
N THR A 267 -4.69 -8.55 -15.69
CA THR A 267 -5.19 -9.41 -14.60
C THR A 267 -6.33 -8.73 -13.86
N ASP A 268 -7.43 -9.45 -13.64
CA ASP A 268 -8.49 -9.01 -12.75
C ASP A 268 -8.06 -9.18 -11.29
N LEU A 269 -7.35 -8.17 -10.79
CA LEU A 269 -6.82 -8.13 -9.43
C LEU A 269 -7.92 -8.12 -8.36
N LEU A 270 -9.10 -7.58 -8.69
CA LEU A 270 -10.24 -7.56 -7.76
C LEU A 270 -10.80 -8.97 -7.58
N ALA A 271 -10.96 -9.72 -8.68
CA ALA A 271 -11.37 -11.12 -8.61
C ALA A 271 -10.37 -11.97 -7.82
N LEU A 272 -9.06 -11.71 -7.98
CA LEU A 272 -8.04 -12.41 -7.17
C LEU A 272 -8.17 -12.12 -5.67
N LEU A 273 -8.63 -10.93 -5.29
CA LEU A 273 -8.82 -10.54 -3.90
C LEU A 273 -10.19 -10.94 -3.34
N GLU A 274 -11.12 -11.45 -4.16
CA GLU A 274 -12.47 -11.87 -3.72
C GLU A 274 -12.41 -12.79 -2.49
N PRO A 275 -11.56 -13.84 -2.43
CA PRO A 275 -11.50 -14.69 -1.24
C PRO A 275 -11.03 -13.96 0.03
N ALA A 276 -10.11 -12.99 -0.11
CA ALA A 276 -9.65 -12.18 1.01
C ALA A 276 -10.73 -11.19 1.48
N CYS A 277 -11.45 -10.57 0.55
CA CYS A 277 -12.59 -9.71 0.85
C CYS A 277 -13.72 -10.48 1.52
N GLU A 278 -14.09 -11.66 1.00
CA GLU A 278 -15.09 -12.52 1.62
C GLU A 278 -14.68 -12.97 3.02
N HIS A 279 -13.40 -13.34 3.20
CA HIS A 279 -12.86 -13.67 4.52
C HIS A 279 -13.01 -12.50 5.48
N PHE A 280 -12.60 -11.32 5.07
CA PHE A 280 -12.66 -10.10 5.85
C PHE A 280 -14.10 -9.74 6.28
N VAL A 281 -15.06 -9.84 5.36
CA VAL A 281 -16.48 -9.58 5.65
C VAL A 281 -17.07 -10.56 6.67
N ARG A 282 -16.53 -11.79 6.77
CA ARG A 282 -16.95 -12.80 7.76
C ARG A 282 -16.35 -12.59 9.15
N MET A 283 -15.34 -11.71 9.30
CA MET A 283 -14.72 -11.45 10.60
C MET A 283 -15.69 -10.70 11.53
N SER A 284 -15.68 -11.02 12.82
CA SER A 284 -16.62 -10.49 13.82
C SER A 284 -16.30 -9.06 14.33
N ARG A 285 -15.47 -8.28 13.61
CA ARG A 285 -14.95 -6.98 14.06
C ARG A 285 -15.46 -5.83 13.19
N HIS A 286 -15.41 -4.59 13.69
CA HIS A 286 -15.80 -3.40 12.91
C HIS A 286 -14.82 -3.18 11.75
N TRP A 287 -15.31 -3.01 10.52
CA TRP A 287 -14.45 -2.92 9.35
C TRP A 287 -14.85 -1.88 8.30
N VAL A 288 -13.85 -1.42 7.53
CA VAL A 288 -14.02 -0.66 6.29
C VAL A 288 -13.01 -1.19 5.26
N ILE A 289 -13.46 -1.44 4.03
CA ILE A 289 -12.59 -1.73 2.88
C ILE A 289 -12.50 -0.46 2.03
N GLU A 290 -11.29 0.03 1.79
CA GLU A 290 -11.05 1.11 0.83
C GLU A 290 -10.23 0.60 -0.34
N THR A 291 -10.73 0.78 -1.55
CA THR A 291 -10.01 0.44 -2.78
C THR A 291 -9.63 1.72 -3.52
N ASN A 292 -8.35 1.88 -3.81
CA ASN A 292 -7.88 2.90 -4.75
C ASN A 292 -7.73 2.25 -6.13
N ILE A 293 -8.61 2.61 -7.06
CA ILE A 293 -8.56 2.16 -8.45
C ILE A 293 -8.21 3.38 -9.30
N PRO A 294 -6.99 3.50 -9.82
CA PRO A 294 -6.52 4.75 -10.40
C PRO A 294 -7.28 5.28 -11.61
N TRP A 295 -7.98 4.40 -12.32
CA TRP A 295 -8.76 4.73 -13.52
C TRP A 295 -10.27 4.81 -13.27
N ALA A 296 -10.73 4.52 -12.05
CA ALA A 296 -12.13 4.69 -11.68
C ALA A 296 -12.37 6.15 -11.30
N ARG A 297 -12.84 6.93 -12.28
CA ARG A 297 -13.53 8.21 -12.06
C ARG A 297 -14.98 8.05 -12.47
#